data_AF-A0A2S6UCM0-F1
#
_entry.id   AF-A0A2S6UCM0-F1
#
_cell.length_a   1.000
_cell.length_b   1.000
_cell.length_c   1.000
_cell.angle_alpha   90.00
_cell.angle_beta   90.00
_cell.angle_gamma   90.00
#
_symmetry.space_group_name_H-M   'P 1'
#
loop_
_entity.id
_entity.type
_entity.pdbx_description
1 polymer ?
#
loop_
_entity_poly.entity_id
_entity_poly.type
_entity_poly.pdbx_seq_one_letter_code
_entity_poly.pdbx_strand_id
1 'polypeptide(L)' 'MSTTPIDTWAVDLANVTVIYPWVGSEVAMASVGIIAWLAWHVWQVKHENSTYDENLRKYGGKETINSAIDDHQ' A
#
# COMPACT_ATOMS: atom_id res chain seq x y z
N MET A 1 43.61 3.13 1.84
CA MET A 1 43.14 4.30 1.07
C MET A 1 41.64 4.11 0.90
N SER A 2 40.82 5.06 1.37
CA SER A 2 39.37 5.00 1.13
C SER A 2 39.13 5.11 -0.38
N THR A 3 38.25 4.27 -0.93
CA THR A 3 37.89 4.29 -2.36
C THR A 3 36.80 5.29 -2.69
N THR A 4 36.25 5.95 -1.67
CA THR A 4 35.24 7.00 -1.77
C THR A 4 35.87 8.37 -1.46
N PRO A 5 35.40 9.46 -2.11
CA PRO A 5 35.93 10.81 -1.90
C PRO A 5 35.54 11.44 -0.54
N ILE A 6 35.11 10.65 0.43
CA ILE A 6 34.69 11.12 1.76
C ILE A 6 35.72 10.65 2.80
N ASP A 7 36.49 11.59 3.33
CA ASP A 7 37.51 11.32 4.36
C ASP A 7 37.00 11.55 5.81
N THR A 8 35.87 12.24 5.99
CA THR A 8 35.26 12.53 7.30
C THR A 8 33.73 12.68 7.20
N TRP A 9 33.01 12.23 8.23
CA TRP A 9 31.54 12.29 8.33
C TRP A 9 31.03 13.54 9.05
N ALA A 10 31.95 14.41 9.50
CA ALA A 10 31.64 15.76 9.99
C ALA A 10 31.66 16.79 8.84
N VAL A 11 31.13 16.43 7.68
CA VAL A 11 31.02 17.29 6.49
C VAL A 11 29.60 17.83 6.39
N ASP A 12 29.47 19.07 5.92
CA ASP A 12 28.18 19.66 5.56
C ASP A 12 27.47 18.74 4.55
N LEU A 13 26.31 18.19 4.94
CA LEU A 13 25.54 17.24 4.14
C LEU A 13 25.18 17.81 2.76
N ALA A 14 25.14 19.14 2.60
CA ALA A 14 24.95 19.80 1.31
C ALA A 14 26.11 19.54 0.32
N ASN A 15 27.33 19.30 0.81
CA ASN A 15 28.49 18.96 -0.03
C ASN A 15 28.61 17.44 -0.31
N VAL A 16 27.79 16.62 0.35
CA VAL A 16 27.70 15.15 0.15
C VAL A 16 26.56 14.78 -0.82
N THR A 17 25.91 15.79 -1.42
CA THR A 17 24.66 15.71 -2.21
C THR A 17 24.70 14.79 -3.42
N VAL A 18 25.86 14.31 -3.86
CA VAL A 18 25.97 13.46 -5.06
C VAL A 18 25.91 11.95 -4.74
N ILE A 19 25.81 11.56 -3.46
CA ILE A 19 25.71 10.13 -3.09
C ILE A 19 24.27 9.60 -3.25
N TYR A 20 23.26 10.45 -3.02
CA TYR A 20 21.86 10.04 -3.09
C TYR A 20 21.26 10.38 -4.46
N PRO A 21 20.78 9.40 -5.23
CA PRO A 21 20.08 9.70 -6.48
C PRO A 21 18.72 10.35 -6.17
N TRP A 22 18.30 11.31 -6.99
CA TRP A 22 16.98 11.97 -6.91
C TRP A 22 16.78 12.96 -5.74
N VAL A 23 17.86 13.51 -5.16
CA VAL A 23 17.80 14.61 -4.17
C VAL A 23 16.96 15.78 -4.71
N GLY A 24 16.07 16.31 -3.87
CA GLY A 24 15.15 17.40 -4.23
C GLY A 24 13.85 16.93 -4.87
N SER A 25 13.73 15.65 -5.23
CA SER A 25 12.48 15.05 -5.72
C SER A 25 11.71 14.28 -4.64
N GLU A 26 12.17 14.28 -3.39
CA GLU A 26 11.57 13.49 -2.31
C GLU A 26 10.07 13.78 -2.17
N VAL A 27 9.69 15.06 -2.20
CA VAL A 27 8.28 15.49 -2.07
C VAL A 27 7.44 15.03 -3.27
N ALA A 28 8.02 15.08 -4.48
CA ALA A 28 7.32 14.63 -5.68
C ALA A 28 7.08 13.11 -5.63
N MET A 29 8.10 12.33 -5.30
CA MET A 29 7.99 10.88 -5.16
C MET A 29 7.04 10.47 -4.03
N ALA A 30 7.11 11.14 -2.88
CA ALA A 30 6.19 10.92 -1.77
C ALA A 30 4.74 11.21 -2.18
N SER A 31 4.50 12.31 -2.90
CA SER A 31 3.17 12.67 -3.38
C SER A 31 2.61 11.64 -4.37
N VAL A 32 3.43 11.16 -5.31
CA VAL A 32 3.04 10.10 -6.24
C VAL A 32 2.67 8.82 -5.49
N GLY A 33 3.48 8.42 -4.50
CA GLY A 33 3.21 7.26 -3.67
C GLY A 33 1.88 7.38 -2.91
N ILE A 34 1.62 8.55 -2.31
CA ILE A 34 0.37 8.81 -1.58
C ILE A 34 -0.84 8.76 -2.53
N ILE A 35 -0.76 9.38 -3.71
CA ILE A 35 -1.86 9.37 -4.69
C ILE A 35 -2.15 7.95 -5.15
N ALA A 36 -1.10 7.18 -5.50
CA ALA A 36 -1.25 5.80 -5.91
C ALA A 36 -1.86 4.93 -4.79
N TRP A 37 -1.43 5.14 -3.55
CA TRP A 37 -1.95 4.44 -2.37
C TRP A 37 -3.43 4.73 -2.12
N LEU A 38 -3.84 6.01 -2.20
CA LEU A 38 -5.24 6.40 -2.05
C LEU A 38 -6.12 5.84 -3.19
N ALA A 39 -5.65 5.93 -4.43
CA ALA A 39 -6.34 5.36 -5.58
C ALA A 39 -6.52 3.83 -5.44
N TRP A 40 -5.50 3.14 -4.93
CA TRP A 40 -5.57 1.71 -4.64
C TRP A 40 -6.65 1.38 -3.61
N HIS A 41 -6.72 2.11 -2.49
CA HIS A 41 -7.75 1.88 -1.46
C HIS A 41 -9.16 2.08 -1.99
N VAL A 42 -9.38 3.11 -2.82
CA VAL A 42 -10.69 3.31 -3.46
C VAL A 42 -11.06 2.11 -4.34
N TRP A 43 -10.10 1.58 -5.09
CA TRP A 43 -10.33 0.41 -5.94
C TRP A 43 -10.58 -0.87 -5.12
N GLN A 44 -9.79 -1.09 -4.06
CA GLN A 44 -9.92 -2.26 -3.18
C GLN A 44 -11.28 -2.29 -2.48
N VAL A 45 -11.74 -1.17 -1.90
CA VAL A 45 -13.06 -1.09 -1.27
C VAL A 45 -14.19 -1.36 -2.27
N LYS A 46 -14.09 -0.81 -3.49
CA LYS A 46 -15.10 -1.04 -4.53
C LYS A 46 -15.16 -2.51 -4.97
N HIS A 47 -13.98 -3.14 -5.11
CA HIS A 47 -13.89 -4.55 -5.48
C HIS A 47 -14.47 -5.44 -4.38
N GLU A 48 -14.06 -5.21 -3.13
CA GLU A 48 -14.58 -5.97 -1.99
C GLU A 48 -16.08 -5.82 -1.83
N ASN A 49 -16.63 -4.61 -1.96
CA ASN A 49 -18.07 -4.42 -1.85
C ASN A 49 -18.85 -5.21 -2.92
N SER A 50 -18.34 -5.25 -4.15
CA SER A 50 -18.93 -6.07 -5.23
C SER A 50 -18.89 -7.56 -4.89
N THR A 51 -17.79 -8.04 -4.32
CA THR A 51 -17.64 -9.43 -3.90
C THR A 51 -18.54 -9.75 -2.70
N TYR A 52 -18.67 -8.83 -1.73
CA TYR A 52 -19.55 -8.99 -0.60
C TYR A 52 -21.02 -9.11 -1.03
N ASP A 53 -21.50 -8.26 -1.94
CA ASP A 53 -22.87 -8.33 -2.46
C ASP A 53 -23.16 -9.66 -3.16
N GLU A 54 -22.19 -10.18 -3.92
CA GLU A 54 -22.31 -11.49 -4.55
C GLU A 54 -22.38 -12.63 -3.52
N ASN A 55 -21.55 -12.58 -2.48
CA ASN A 55 -21.56 -13.56 -1.40
C ASN A 55 -22.85 -13.47 -0.58
N LEU A 56 -23.37 -12.28 -0.32
CA LEU A 56 -24.64 -12.08 0.37
C LEU A 56 -25.80 -12.71 -0.40
N ARG A 57 -25.79 -12.59 -1.73
CA ARG A 57 -26.79 -13.24 -2.59
C ARG A 57 -26.68 -14.77 -2.61
N LYS A 58 -25.46 -15.32 -2.54
CA LYS A 58 -25.22 -16.77 -2.59
C LYS A 58 -25.45 -17.46 -1.24
N TYR A 59 -25.09 -16.80 -0.13
CA TYR A 59 -25.04 -17.42 1.20
C TYR A 59 -25.91 -16.73 2.26
N GLY A 60 -26.42 -15.52 2.00
CA GLY A 60 -27.20 -14.72 2.96
C GLY A 60 -28.70 -15.03 3.00
N GLY A 61 -29.18 -15.99 2.21
CA GLY A 61 -30.58 -16.43 2.28
C GLY A 61 -30.86 -17.14 3.62
N LYS A 62 -32.02 -16.84 4.25
CA LYS A 62 -32.45 -17.56 5.47
C LYS A 62 -32.44 -19.08 5.30
N GLU A 63 -32.71 -19.58 4.09
CA GLU A 63 -32.66 -21.02 3.77
C GLU A 63 -31.25 -21.61 3.78
N THR A 64 -30.23 -20.90 3.25
CA THR A 64 -28.84 -21.37 3.27
C THR A 64 -28.25 -21.34 4.68
N ILE A 65 -28.61 -20.31 5.46
CA ILE A 65 -28.19 -20.20 6.87
C ILE A 65 -28.86 -21.30 7.72
N ASN A 66 -30.16 -21.55 7.53
CA ASN A 66 -30.86 -22.62 8.25
C ASN A 66 -30.33 -24.00 7.86
N SER A 67 -30.07 -24.27 6.57
CA SER A 67 -29.48 -25.54 6.13
C SER A 67 -28.07 -25.76 6.68
N ALA A 68 -27.23 -24.72 6.78
CA ALA A 68 -25.90 -24.84 7.37
C ALA A 68 -25.93 -25.06 8.89
N ILE A 69 -26.95 -24.53 9.58
CA ILE A 69 -27.17 -24.78 11.01
C ILE A 69 -27.70 -26.20 11.24
N ASP A 70 -28.58 -26.69 10.37
CA ASP A 70 -29.21 -28.01 10.50
C ASP A 70 -28.25 -29.17 10.15
N ASP A 71 -27.31 -28.96 9.22
CA ASP A 71 -26.25 -29.94 8.87
C ASP A 71 -25.19 -30.13 9.98
N HIS A 72 -25.13 -29.20 10.94
CA HIS A 72 -24.19 -29.23 12.06
C HIS A 72 -24.83 -29.63 13.41
N GLN A 73 -26.08 -30.09 13.42
CA GLN A 73 -26.80 -30.57 14.61
C GLN A 73 -27.07 -32.08 14.54
#